data_AF-A0A8F2ZD92-F1
#
_entry.id   AF-A0A8F2ZD92-F1
#
_cell.length_a   1.000
_cell.length_b   1.000
_cell.length_c   1.000
_cell.angle_alpha   90.00
_cell.angle_beta   90.00
_cell.angle_gamma   90.00
#
_symmetry.space_group_name_H-M   'P 1'
#
loop_
_entity.id
_entity.type
_entity.pdbx_description
1 polymer ?
#
loop_
_entity_poly.entity_id
_entity_poly.type
_entity_poly.pdbx_seq_one_letter_code
_entity_poly.pdbx_strand_id
1 'polypeptide(L)'
;IKVSNSALISAFMTELEADTPVTQCDYDRLQLSTNPFMERNVEFLIECMDDLSMEQQKFQFYYRNLSRQQAQQQAWLQKRRAENMARKAAGEEPLPEE
;
A
#
# COMPACT_ATOMS: atom_id res chain seq x y z
N ILE A 1 13.41 -15.10 -11.09
CA ILE A 1 14.20 -16.36 -11.14
C ILE A 1 14.90 -16.39 -12.49
N LYS A 2 16.22 -16.55 -12.55
CA LYS A 2 16.96 -16.68 -13.82
C LYS A 2 17.37 -18.13 -13.99
N VAL A 3 16.87 -18.78 -15.02
CA VAL A 3 17.25 -20.15 -15.41
C VAL A 3 18.04 -20.05 -16.70
N SER A 4 19.25 -20.64 -16.74
CA SER A 4 20.11 -20.62 -17.92
C SER A 4 20.83 -21.96 -18.06
N ASN A 5 20.76 -22.53 -19.26
CA ASN A 5 21.54 -23.71 -19.65
C ASN A 5 22.72 -23.28 -20.51
N SER A 6 23.81 -24.05 -20.46
CA SER A 6 24.92 -23.87 -21.40
C SER A 6 24.50 -24.35 -22.80
N ALA A 7 25.18 -23.84 -23.83
CA ALA A 7 24.86 -24.20 -25.23
C ALA A 7 24.91 -25.71 -25.49
N LEU A 8 25.85 -26.43 -24.83
CA LEU A 8 25.96 -27.88 -24.94
C LEU A 8 24.78 -28.61 -24.29
N ILE A 9 24.32 -28.14 -23.14
CA ILE A 9 23.15 -28.72 -22.46
C ILE A 9 21.89 -28.46 -23.30
N SER A 10 21.74 -27.28 -23.89
CA SER A 10 20.61 -27.01 -24.80
C SER A 10 20.63 -27.93 -26.02
N ALA A 11 21.79 -28.10 -26.68
CA ALA A 11 21.92 -28.99 -27.82
C ALA A 11 21.64 -30.45 -27.46
N PHE A 12 22.14 -30.91 -26.31
CA PHE A 12 21.89 -32.25 -25.81
C PHE A 12 20.41 -32.47 -25.46
N MET A 13 19.74 -31.50 -24.85
CA MET A 13 18.31 -31.59 -24.56
C MET A 13 17.47 -31.65 -25.84
N THR A 14 17.84 -30.92 -26.90
CA THR A 14 17.18 -31.00 -28.21
C THR A 14 17.39 -32.34 -28.90
N GLU A 15 18.56 -32.97 -28.75
CA GLU A 15 18.81 -34.30 -29.29
C GLU A 15 18.04 -35.41 -28.54
N LEU A 16 17.80 -35.21 -27.24
CA LEU A 16 17.01 -36.11 -26.40
C LEU A 16 15.49 -35.92 -26.54
N GLU A 17 15.04 -34.79 -27.10
CA GLU A 17 13.63 -34.57 -27.41
C GLU A 17 13.21 -35.54 -28.53
N ALA A 18 12.52 -36.62 -28.14
CA ALA A 18 11.89 -37.51 -29.10
C ALA A 18 10.78 -36.75 -29.86
N ASP A 19 10.50 -37.19 -31.09
CA ASP A 19 9.39 -36.70 -31.91
C ASP A 19 8.06 -37.15 -31.27
N THR A 20 7.72 -36.56 -30.13
CA THR A 20 6.54 -36.91 -29.34
C THR A 20 5.34 -36.17 -29.91
N PRO A 21 4.24 -36.89 -30.22
CA PRO A 21 3.00 -36.23 -30.58
C PRO A 21 2.56 -35.32 -29.43
N VAL A 22 1.86 -34.24 -29.78
CA VAL A 22 1.27 -33.31 -28.81
C VAL A 22 0.53 -34.10 -27.74
N THR A 23 0.91 -33.89 -26.48
CA THR A 23 0.37 -34.65 -25.35
C THR A 23 -0.89 -33.98 -24.81
N GLN A 24 -1.70 -34.73 -24.07
CA GLN A 24 -2.86 -34.16 -23.37
C GLN A 24 -2.45 -32.99 -22.46
N CYS A 25 -1.29 -33.05 -21.82
CA CYS A 25 -0.77 -31.94 -21.01
C CYS A 25 -0.49 -30.66 -21.82
N ASP A 26 -0.10 -30.77 -23.09
CA ASP A 26 0.08 -29.62 -23.96
C ASP A 26 -1.28 -28.98 -24.30
N TYR A 27 -2.31 -29.80 -24.49
CA TYR A 27 -3.70 -29.33 -24.64
C TYR A 27 -4.26 -28.73 -23.36
N ASP A 28 -3.94 -29.29 -22.19
CA ASP A 28 -4.37 -28.78 -20.89
C ASP A 28 -3.73 -27.41 -20.60
N ARG A 29 -2.49 -27.16 -21.06
CA ARG A 29 -1.86 -25.82 -21.00
C ARG A 29 -2.54 -24.80 -21.92
N LEU A 30 -3.12 -25.27 -23.02
CA LEU A 30 -3.90 -24.45 -23.96
C LEU A 30 -5.36 -24.28 -23.51
N GLN A 31 -5.83 -25.08 -22.55
CA GLN A 31 -7.15 -24.87 -21.95
C GLN A 31 -7.13 -23.62 -21.07
N LEU A 32 -7.82 -22.59 -21.58
CA LEU A 32 -8.32 -21.45 -20.81
C LEU A 32 -9.45 -21.84 -19.82
N SER A 33 -9.42 -23.04 -19.23
CA SER A 33 -10.27 -23.38 -18.09
C SER A 33 -9.79 -22.69 -16.80
N THR A 34 -9.38 -21.43 -16.95
CA THR A 34 -9.03 -20.46 -15.92
C THR A 34 -10.25 -19.89 -15.20
N ASN A 35 -11.48 -20.25 -15.58
CA ASN A 35 -12.69 -19.60 -15.07
C ASN A 35 -12.81 -19.66 -13.52
N PRO A 36 -12.60 -20.81 -12.84
CA PRO A 36 -12.66 -20.87 -11.38
C PRO A 36 -11.52 -20.10 -10.70
N PHE A 37 -10.35 -20.04 -11.35
CA PHE A 37 -9.20 -19.30 -10.83
C PHE A 37 -9.37 -17.79 -11.00
N MET A 38 -9.96 -17.35 -12.11
CA MET A 38 -10.27 -15.95 -12.37
C MET A 38 -11.34 -15.45 -11.41
N GLU A 39 -12.42 -16.20 -11.21
CA GLU A 39 -13.47 -15.86 -10.25
C GLU A 39 -12.89 -15.68 -8.85
N ARG A 40 -12.14 -16.68 -8.35
CA ARG A 40 -11.54 -16.62 -7.03
C ARG A 40 -10.49 -15.52 -6.88
N ASN A 41 -9.70 -15.25 -7.92
CA ASN A 41 -8.74 -14.15 -7.89
C ASN A 41 -9.47 -12.79 -7.85
N VAL A 42 -10.60 -12.65 -8.54
CA VAL A 42 -11.42 -11.44 -8.49
C VAL A 42 -12.08 -11.28 -7.13
N GLU A 43 -12.59 -12.35 -6.52
CA GLU A 43 -13.09 -12.34 -5.14
C GLU A 43 -12.02 -11.84 -4.17
N PHE A 44 -10.80 -12.38 -4.25
CA PHE A 44 -9.69 -11.91 -3.42
C PHE A 44 -9.34 -10.44 -3.67
N LEU A 45 -9.38 -9.98 -4.92
CA LEU A 45 -9.14 -8.58 -5.25
C LEU A 45 -10.21 -7.66 -4.66
N ILE A 46 -11.47 -8.10 -4.63
CA ILE A 46 -12.58 -7.37 -4.01
C ILE A 46 -12.36 -7.26 -2.51
N GLU A 47 -12.06 -8.37 -1.83
CA GLU A 47 -11.76 -8.36 -0.38
C GLU A 47 -10.59 -7.42 -0.04
N CYS A 48 -9.50 -7.47 -0.82
CA CYS A 48 -8.36 -6.58 -0.63
C CYS A 48 -8.74 -5.10 -0.81
N MET A 49 -9.64 -4.79 -1.75
CA MET A 49 -10.11 -3.43 -2.00
C MET A 49 -11.01 -2.91 -0.87
N ASP A 50 -11.86 -3.77 -0.31
CA ASP A 50 -12.71 -3.42 0.82
C ASP A 50 -11.87 -3.12 2.07
N ASP A 51 -10.86 -3.96 2.35
CA ASP A 51 -9.91 -3.73 3.44
C ASP A 51 -9.14 -2.42 3.24
N LEU A 52 -8.66 -2.16 2.02
CA LEU A 52 -7.96 -0.92 1.68
C LEU A 52 -8.85 0.32 1.87
N SER A 53 -10.12 0.23 1.45
CA SER A 53 -11.10 1.32 1.61
C SER A 53 -11.34 1.62 3.08
N MET A 54 -11.48 0.58 3.92
CA MET A 54 -11.63 0.74 5.37
C MET A 54 -10.40 1.42 6.00
N GLU A 55 -9.19 0.98 5.66
CA GLU A 55 -7.96 1.59 6.18
C GLU A 55 -7.79 3.04 5.70
N GLN A 56 -8.16 3.33 4.45
CA GLN A 56 -8.15 4.70 3.93
C GLN A 56 -9.10 5.61 4.71
N GLN A 57 -10.31 5.14 5.06
CA GLN A 57 -11.24 5.91 5.89
C GLN A 57 -10.69 6.19 7.29
N LYS A 58 -10.09 5.18 7.94
CA LYS A 58 -9.44 5.34 9.25
C LYS A 58 -8.32 6.38 9.18
N PHE A 59 -7.47 6.30 8.16
CA PHE A 59 -6.39 7.25 7.93
C PHE A 59 -6.92 8.67 7.73
N GLN A 60 -7.93 8.86 6.88
CA GLN A 60 -8.53 10.17 6.62
C GLN A 60 -9.15 10.78 7.87
N PHE A 61 -9.83 9.96 8.68
CA PHE A 61 -10.38 10.39 9.97
C PHE A 61 -9.28 10.85 10.93
N TYR A 62 -8.22 10.05 11.08
CA TYR A 62 -7.06 10.40 11.90
C TYR A 62 -6.42 11.72 11.43
N TYR A 63 -6.17 11.84 10.11
CA TYR A 63 -5.55 13.02 9.52
C TYR A 63 -6.36 14.31 9.77
N ARG A 64 -7.69 14.25 9.62
CA ARG A 64 -8.58 15.39 9.92
C ARG A 64 -8.51 15.79 11.40
N ASN A 65 -8.50 14.81 12.31
CA ASN A 65 -8.40 15.10 13.74
C ASN A 65 -7.04 15.71 14.11
N LEU A 66 -5.95 15.18 13.56
CA LEU A 66 -4.60 15.71 13.75
C LEU A 66 -4.52 17.16 13.26
N SER A 67 -5.02 17.44 12.05
CA SER A 67 -5.05 18.80 11.50
C SER A 67 -5.84 19.76 12.40
N ARG A 68 -6.99 19.32 12.93
CA ARG A 68 -7.78 20.12 13.88
C ARG A 68 -7.01 20.38 15.19
N GLN A 69 -6.35 19.38 15.75
CA GLN A 69 -5.55 19.55 16.97
C GLN A 69 -4.37 20.50 16.77
N GLN A 70 -3.65 20.38 15.65
CA GLN A 70 -2.56 21.29 15.29
C GLN A 70 -3.08 22.72 15.15
N ALA A 71 -4.22 22.93 14.48
CA ALA A 71 -4.82 24.27 14.34
C ALA A 71 -5.23 24.86 15.70
N GLN A 72 -5.82 24.05 16.59
CA GLN A 72 -6.18 24.46 17.95
C GLN A 72 -4.95 24.83 18.78
N GLN A 73 -3.88 24.04 18.71
CA GLN A 73 -2.63 24.31 19.39
C GLN A 73 -1.99 25.63 18.90
N GLN A 74 -1.95 25.84 17.58
CA GLN A 74 -1.43 27.08 17.01
C GLN A 74 -2.24 28.31 17.43
N ALA A 75 -3.57 28.20 17.39
CA ALA A 75 -4.45 29.29 17.85
C ALA A 75 -4.26 29.59 19.34
N TRP A 76 -4.11 28.56 20.18
CA TRP A 76 -3.83 28.73 21.60
C TRP A 76 -2.49 29.42 21.85
N LEU A 77 -1.43 28.99 21.17
CA LEU A 77 -0.10 29.61 21.26
C LEU A 77 -0.12 31.08 20.83
N GLN A 78 -0.81 31.40 19.73
CA GLN A 78 -0.96 32.78 19.27
C GLN A 78 -1.68 33.65 20.30
N LYS A 79 -2.79 33.15 20.87
CA LYS A 79 -3.52 33.87 21.92
C LYS A 79 -2.66 34.07 23.17
N ARG A 80 -1.92 33.03 23.59
CA ARG A 80 -1.05 33.07 24.77
C ARG A 80 0.08 34.09 24.60
N ARG A 81 0.71 34.14 23.41
CA ARG A 81 1.72 35.14 23.08
C ARG A 81 1.17 36.56 23.13
N ALA A 82 -0.03 36.79 22.58
CA ALA A 82 -0.68 38.09 22.63
C ALA A 82 -0.99 38.54 24.07
N GLU A 83 -1.48 37.62 24.91
CA GLU A 83 -1.72 37.86 26.33
C GLU A 83 -0.43 38.17 27.08
N ASN A 84 0.63 37.38 26.88
CA ASN A 84 1.95 37.60 27.49
C ASN A 84 2.56 38.95 27.09
N MET A 85 2.36 39.40 25.83
CA MET A 85 2.77 40.74 25.42
C MET A 85 2.03 41.85 26.18
N ALA A 86 0.71 41.68 26.40
CA ALA A 86 -0.09 42.62 27.18
C ALA A 86 0.32 42.65 28.66
N ARG A 87 0.55 41.47 29.27
CA ARG A 87 1.02 41.35 30.67
C ARG A 87 2.37 42.01 30.86
N LYS A 88 3.31 41.78 29.93
CA LYS A 88 4.63 42.42 29.93
C LYS A 88 4.53 43.95 29.84
N ALA A 89 3.61 44.49 29.02
CA ALA A 89 3.38 45.92 28.93
C ALA A 89 2.78 46.50 30.23
N ALA A 90 2.01 45.72 30.98
CA ALA A 90 1.48 46.06 32.29
C ALA A 90 2.47 45.84 33.45
N GLY A 91 3.67 45.30 33.19
CA GLY A 91 4.68 44.99 34.22
C GLY A 91 4.45 43.67 34.97
N GLU A 92 3.55 42.81 34.50
CA GLU A 92 3.29 41.48 35.06
C GLU A 92 4.18 40.41 34.40
N GLU A 93 4.46 39.31 35.12
CA GLU A 93 5.21 38.17 34.57
C GLU A 93 4.39 37.39 33.52
N PRO A 94 5.06 36.88 32.46
CA PRO A 94 4.41 36.08 31.44
C PRO A 94 3.97 34.71 31.97
N LEU A 95 2.86 34.20 31.45
CA LEU A 95 2.36 32.87 31.72
C LEU A 95 3.16 31.80 30.94
N PRO A 96 3.28 30.56 31.46
CA PRO A 96 3.90 29.45 30.75
C PRO A 96 3.21 29.15 29.40
N GLU A 97 4.02 28.74 28.42
CA GLU A 97 3.59 28.36 27.06
C GLU A 97 3.62 26.83 26.80
N GLU A 98 3.74 26.01 27.85
CA GLU A 98 3.68 24.53 27.79
C GLU A 98 2.38 23.98 28.39
#